data_AF-A0A8T2MS15-F1
#
_entry.id   AF-A0A8T2MS15-F1
#
_cell.length_a   1.000
_cell.length_b   1.000
_cell.length_c   1.000
_cell.angle_alpha   90.00
_cell.angle_beta   90.00
_cell.angle_gamma   90.00
#
_symmetry.space_group_name_H-M   'P 1'
#
loop_
_entity.id
_entity.type
_entity.pdbx_description
1 polymer ?
#
loop_
_entity_poly.entity_id
_entity_poly.type
_entity_poly.pdbx_seq_one_letter_code
_entity_poly.pdbx_strand_id
1 'polypeptide(L)'
;MDVFTSSPINMTTFLPSSNTTNVTTTSTITDAVNKPLSQSSHRIALIIIYTVVLVTGTVGLVIMIRVLKTNLRSWTTIAFLNLLLAHVIFLLTVPFRIHYYVTNHWSLSPLTCKIVSAMIHLHMYVVFVIYVAILVTRFVQYYKKTDRMEFYRRLHALAASVGIWSILIIVGPIILSKYGTKKPEENKCFNFGQQAIEGSVFGFNIFLSVVIILVSCILGVIVGIILYSLIKKYGAACRNQQEFWAQMRNINLIIIIFICLVPYHLFRFYYLTHTQDMEESNEVFLSITTLTCTDMLLIFTKMGIFQVCGF
;
A
#
# COMPACT_ATOMS: atom_id res chain seq x y z
N MET A 1 -43.14 78.44 11.68
CA MET A 1 -43.81 79.43 10.82
C MET A 1 -42.92 79.52 9.59
N ASP A 2 -43.22 78.95 8.42
CA ASP A 2 -44.51 78.64 7.79
C ASP A 2 -44.35 77.43 6.83
N VAL A 3 -45.24 76.42 6.88
CA VAL A 3 -46.45 76.18 6.05
C VAL A 3 -46.20 75.35 4.77
N PHE A 4 -46.97 74.26 4.70
CA PHE A 4 -47.20 73.29 3.63
C PHE A 4 -47.57 73.88 2.25
N THR A 5 -47.19 73.19 1.17
CA THR A 5 -48.09 72.94 0.02
C THR A 5 -47.84 71.56 -0.63
N SER A 6 -48.92 71.06 -1.23
CA SER A 6 -49.30 69.70 -1.59
C SER A 6 -48.87 69.20 -2.99
N SER A 7 -48.91 67.87 -3.14
CA SER A 7 -48.66 66.99 -4.31
C SER A 7 -49.37 67.38 -5.64
N PRO A 8 -49.02 66.71 -6.78
CA PRO A 8 -49.73 65.48 -7.12
C PRO A 8 -48.86 64.33 -7.68
N ILE A 9 -49.48 63.15 -7.64
CA ILE A 9 -49.05 61.83 -8.07
C ILE A 9 -48.97 61.75 -9.60
N ASN A 10 -47.93 61.10 -10.14
CA ASN A 10 -48.05 60.45 -11.44
C ASN A 10 -47.32 59.10 -11.45
N MET A 11 -48.07 58.08 -11.83
CA MET A 11 -47.72 56.66 -11.81
C MET A 11 -47.18 56.29 -13.20
N THR A 12 -45.90 55.97 -13.30
CA THR A 12 -45.36 55.21 -14.43
C THR A 12 -44.49 54.07 -13.91
N THR A 13 -44.98 52.88 -14.19
CA THR A 13 -44.38 51.57 -13.98
C THR A 13 -43.03 51.45 -14.70
N PHE A 14 -41.96 51.17 -13.95
CA PHE A 14 -40.74 50.58 -14.49
C PHE A 14 -40.31 49.41 -13.61
N LEU A 15 -40.38 48.21 -14.20
CA LEU A 15 -39.84 46.96 -13.67
C LEU A 15 -38.34 47.12 -13.36
N PRO A 16 -37.81 46.58 -12.25
CA PRO A 16 -36.38 46.38 -12.12
C PRO A 16 -35.99 45.17 -12.97
N SER A 17 -35.18 45.41 -14.00
CA SER A 17 -34.44 44.38 -14.71
C SER A 17 -33.50 43.67 -13.73
N SER A 18 -33.79 42.40 -13.47
CA SER A 18 -32.88 41.48 -12.81
C SER A 18 -31.67 41.22 -13.72
N ASN A 19 -30.58 41.95 -13.51
CA ASN A 19 -29.30 41.62 -14.14
C ASN A 19 -28.59 40.55 -13.31
N THR A 20 -28.67 39.33 -13.83
CA THR A 20 -27.93 38.12 -13.47
C THR A 20 -26.43 38.37 -13.30
N THR A 21 -25.95 38.19 -12.07
CA THR A 21 -24.53 37.96 -11.73
C THR A 21 -24.43 36.61 -11.01
N ASN A 22 -24.86 35.53 -11.65
CA ASN A 22 -24.94 34.19 -11.03
C ASN A 22 -23.90 33.18 -11.58
N VAL A 23 -22.81 33.62 -12.21
CA VAL A 23 -21.85 32.69 -12.85
C VAL A 23 -20.54 32.52 -12.07
N THR A 24 -20.18 33.44 -11.15
CA THR A 24 -18.91 33.35 -10.39
C THR A 24 -19.08 32.81 -8.95
N THR A 25 -20.29 32.84 -8.42
CA THR A 25 -20.59 32.39 -7.04
C THR A 25 -20.83 30.88 -6.97
N THR A 26 -21.24 30.25 -8.07
CA THR A 26 -21.57 28.81 -8.09
C THR A 26 -20.31 27.94 -8.05
N SER A 27 -19.22 28.34 -8.71
CA SER A 27 -17.94 27.59 -8.70
C SER A 27 -17.24 27.67 -7.33
N THR A 28 -17.23 28.84 -6.71
CA THR A 28 -16.60 29.04 -5.39
C THR A 28 -17.35 28.32 -4.26
N ILE A 29 -18.69 28.27 -4.31
CA ILE A 29 -19.49 27.51 -3.33
C ILE A 29 -19.38 26.00 -3.58
N THR A 30 -19.39 25.55 -4.85
CA THR A 30 -19.20 24.11 -5.14
C THR A 30 -17.81 23.65 -4.72
N ASP A 31 -16.74 24.41 -4.98
CA ASP A 31 -15.39 24.06 -4.52
C ASP A 31 -15.27 24.06 -2.99
N ALA A 32 -15.91 25.01 -2.31
CA ALA A 32 -15.93 25.09 -0.84
C ALA A 32 -16.74 23.97 -0.17
N VAL A 33 -17.76 23.41 -0.83
CA VAL A 33 -18.57 22.29 -0.32
C VAL A 33 -18.00 20.93 -0.74
N ASN A 34 -17.45 20.82 -1.96
CA ASN A 34 -16.89 19.58 -2.49
C ASN A 34 -15.58 19.19 -1.80
N LYS A 35 -14.76 20.17 -1.42
CA LYS A 35 -13.50 19.91 -0.72
C LYS A 35 -13.71 19.19 0.62
N PRO A 36 -14.46 19.71 1.62
CA PRO A 36 -14.64 19.04 2.90
C PRO A 36 -15.35 17.68 2.77
N LEU A 37 -16.28 17.53 1.81
CA LEU A 37 -16.95 16.26 1.54
C LEU A 37 -15.97 15.20 0.99
N SER A 38 -15.10 15.59 0.06
CA SER A 38 -14.01 14.74 -0.45
C SER A 38 -13.04 14.33 0.66
N GLN A 39 -12.59 15.27 1.51
CA GLN A 39 -11.68 14.94 2.63
C GLN A 39 -12.30 13.95 3.62
N SER A 40 -13.60 14.12 3.90
CA SER A 40 -14.33 13.19 4.77
C SER A 40 -14.42 11.79 4.16
N SER A 41 -14.59 11.69 2.84
CA SER A 41 -14.69 10.42 2.11
C SER A 41 -13.36 9.65 2.12
N HIS A 42 -12.23 10.31 1.82
CA HIS A 42 -10.91 9.70 1.87
C HIS A 42 -10.57 9.18 3.27
N ARG A 43 -10.90 9.98 4.31
CA ARG A 43 -10.67 9.59 5.70
C ARG A 43 -11.45 8.34 6.10
N ILE A 44 -12.73 8.25 5.72
CA ILE A 44 -13.55 7.06 5.97
C ILE A 44 -12.96 5.84 5.26
N ALA A 45 -12.56 5.98 4.00
CA ALA A 45 -11.91 4.90 3.25
C ALA A 45 -10.65 4.39 3.95
N LEU A 46 -9.79 5.28 4.43
CA LEU A 46 -8.56 4.92 5.16
C LEU A 46 -8.88 4.15 6.46
N ILE A 47 -9.87 4.60 7.24
CA ILE A 47 -10.30 3.89 8.46
C ILE A 47 -10.75 2.46 8.10
N ILE A 48 -11.57 2.30 7.07
CA ILE A 48 -12.07 1.00 6.62
C ILE A 48 -10.90 0.10 6.20
N ILE A 49 -10.02 0.58 5.32
CA ILE A 49 -8.88 -0.19 4.81
C ILE A 49 -7.98 -0.65 5.96
N TYR A 50 -7.57 0.25 6.86
CA TYR A 50 -6.70 -0.12 7.97
C TYR A 50 -7.37 -1.07 8.96
N THR A 51 -8.68 -0.93 9.19
CA THR A 51 -9.44 -1.86 10.05
C THR A 51 -9.50 -3.25 9.43
N VAL A 52 -9.82 -3.34 8.12
CA VAL A 52 -9.82 -4.61 7.38
C VAL A 52 -8.44 -5.25 7.44
N VAL A 53 -7.37 -4.49 7.19
CA VAL A 53 -5.98 -4.96 7.24
C VAL A 53 -5.61 -5.47 8.63
N LEU A 54 -6.02 -4.77 9.68
CA LEU A 54 -5.75 -5.18 11.06
C LEU A 54 -6.41 -6.53 11.38
N VAL A 55 -7.69 -6.68 11.04
CA VAL A 55 -8.46 -7.91 11.28
C VAL A 55 -7.91 -9.06 10.44
N THR A 56 -7.88 -8.89 9.11
CA THR A 56 -7.46 -9.94 8.18
C THR A 56 -6.00 -10.32 8.35
N GLY A 57 -5.11 -9.34 8.56
CA GLY A 57 -3.70 -9.56 8.84
C GLY A 57 -3.51 -10.35 10.13
N THR A 58 -4.18 -9.97 11.22
CA THR A 58 -4.07 -10.70 12.50
C THR A 58 -4.58 -12.14 12.39
N VAL A 59 -5.73 -12.37 11.73
CA VAL A 59 -6.24 -13.72 11.50
C VAL A 59 -5.27 -14.53 10.65
N GLY A 60 -4.71 -13.94 9.59
CA GLY A 60 -3.69 -14.56 8.74
C GLY A 60 -2.42 -14.95 9.50
N LEU A 61 -1.94 -14.06 10.39
CA LEU A 61 -0.80 -14.34 11.26
C LEU A 61 -1.05 -15.54 12.17
N VAL A 62 -2.21 -15.59 12.84
CA VAL A 62 -2.57 -16.70 13.74
C VAL A 62 -2.60 -18.02 12.98
N ILE A 63 -3.23 -18.05 11.82
CA ILE A 63 -3.29 -19.25 10.97
C ILE A 63 -1.88 -19.68 10.55
N MET A 64 -1.06 -18.74 10.07
CA MET A 64 0.32 -19.02 9.63
C MET A 64 1.16 -19.58 10.78
N ILE A 65 1.10 -19.01 11.98
CA ILE A 65 1.85 -19.51 13.15
C ILE A 65 1.44 -20.95 13.50
N ARG A 66 0.14 -21.27 13.43
CA ARG A 66 -0.38 -22.62 13.72
C ARG A 66 0.13 -23.64 12.71
N VAL A 67 0.14 -23.29 11.42
CA VAL A 67 0.66 -24.15 10.36
C VAL A 67 2.18 -24.29 10.44
N LEU A 68 2.89 -23.22 10.79
CA LEU A 68 4.34 -23.27 10.88
C LEU A 68 4.77 -24.19 12.02
N LYS A 69 4.07 -24.17 13.17
CA LYS A 69 4.33 -25.07 14.29
C LYS A 69 4.25 -26.55 13.92
N THR A 70 3.44 -26.92 12.92
CA THR A 70 3.31 -28.31 12.49
C THR A 70 4.30 -28.71 11.38
N ASN A 71 5.01 -27.76 10.74
CA ASN A 71 5.82 -28.04 9.56
C ASN A 71 7.08 -27.14 9.43
N LEU A 72 8.08 -27.35 10.32
CA LEU A 72 9.25 -26.48 10.50
C LEU A 72 10.47 -26.75 9.61
N ARG A 73 10.42 -27.64 8.60
CA ARG A 73 11.66 -28.24 8.06
C ARG A 73 12.31 -27.56 6.84
N SER A 74 11.72 -26.51 6.24
CA SER A 74 12.10 -26.05 4.88
C SER A 74 12.72 -24.64 4.81
N TRP A 75 13.48 -24.36 3.76
CA TRP A 75 13.93 -23.03 3.32
C TRP A 75 12.84 -22.00 3.26
N THR A 76 11.71 -22.44 2.73
CA THR A 76 10.55 -21.59 2.51
C THR A 76 10.04 -21.09 3.86
N THR A 77 10.26 -21.84 4.95
CA THR A 77 9.99 -21.43 6.32
C THR A 77 10.77 -20.17 6.71
N ILE A 78 12.02 -19.99 6.29
CA ILE A 78 12.81 -18.78 6.64
C ILE A 78 12.25 -17.53 5.95
N ALA A 79 11.95 -17.60 4.65
CA ALA A 79 11.36 -16.45 3.94
C ALA A 79 9.97 -16.11 4.50
N PHE A 80 9.15 -17.11 4.79
CA PHE A 80 7.84 -16.90 5.42
C PHE A 80 7.95 -16.35 6.86
N LEU A 81 8.96 -16.74 7.63
CA LEU A 81 9.23 -16.18 8.96
C LEU A 81 9.60 -14.69 8.88
N ASN A 82 10.46 -14.32 7.93
CA ASN A 82 10.80 -12.92 7.70
C ASN A 82 9.57 -12.10 7.30
N LEU A 83 8.72 -12.67 6.43
CA LEU A 83 7.48 -12.05 6.00
C LEU A 83 6.51 -11.88 7.16
N LEU A 84 6.31 -12.94 7.96
CA LEU A 84 5.51 -12.92 9.18
C LEU A 84 5.98 -11.83 10.15
N LEU A 85 7.28 -11.73 10.38
CA LEU A 85 7.86 -10.72 11.26
C LEU A 85 7.62 -9.30 10.74
N ALA A 86 7.80 -9.07 9.43
CA ALA A 86 7.50 -7.77 8.81
C ALA A 86 6.02 -7.37 8.98
N HIS A 87 5.09 -8.31 8.81
CA HIS A 87 3.66 -8.07 9.03
C HIS A 87 3.32 -7.79 10.49
N VAL A 88 3.90 -8.54 11.44
CA VAL A 88 3.69 -8.29 12.88
C VAL A 88 4.13 -6.88 13.24
N ILE A 89 5.34 -6.48 12.86
CA ILE A 89 5.88 -5.16 13.17
C ILE A 89 4.98 -4.06 12.57
N PHE A 90 4.53 -4.23 11.34
CA PHE A 90 3.62 -3.27 10.70
C PHE A 90 2.25 -3.21 11.39
N LEU A 91 1.62 -4.35 11.65
CA LEU A 91 0.28 -4.44 12.26
C LEU A 91 0.23 -3.81 13.65
N LEU A 92 1.34 -3.86 14.42
CA LEU A 92 1.45 -3.14 15.70
C LEU A 92 1.33 -1.61 15.53
N THR A 93 1.67 -1.05 14.37
CA THR A 93 1.56 0.39 14.10
C THR A 93 0.20 0.83 13.55
N VAL A 94 -0.59 -0.10 13.03
CA VAL A 94 -1.89 0.18 12.38
C VAL A 94 -2.92 0.82 13.34
N PRO A 95 -3.08 0.39 14.60
CA PRO A 95 -4.01 1.02 15.54
C PRO A 95 -3.77 2.52 15.73
N PHE A 96 -2.51 2.95 15.73
CA PHE A 96 -2.17 4.37 15.85
C PHE A 96 -2.60 5.18 14.61
N ARG A 97 -2.55 4.59 13.42
CA ARG A 97 -3.09 5.20 12.19
C ARG A 97 -4.60 5.32 12.26
N ILE A 98 -5.30 4.24 12.67
CA ILE A 98 -6.76 4.26 12.83
C ILE A 98 -7.16 5.37 13.81
N HIS A 99 -6.51 5.44 14.97
CA HIS A 99 -6.74 6.49 15.96
C HIS A 99 -6.62 7.89 15.35
N TYR A 100 -5.56 8.15 14.57
CA TYR A 100 -5.37 9.43 13.91
C TYR A 100 -6.51 9.76 12.93
N TYR A 101 -6.91 8.83 12.06
CA TYR A 101 -7.96 9.11 11.09
C TYR A 101 -9.35 9.24 11.74
N VAL A 102 -9.59 8.61 12.90
CA VAL A 102 -10.82 8.78 13.68
C VAL A 102 -10.85 10.14 14.38
N THR A 103 -9.77 10.51 15.07
CA THR A 103 -9.72 11.74 15.89
C THR A 103 -9.35 12.99 15.09
N ASN A 104 -8.81 12.81 13.88
CA ASN A 104 -8.26 13.86 13.03
C ASN A 104 -7.17 14.69 13.73
N HIS A 105 -6.52 14.11 14.75
CA HIS A 105 -5.59 14.79 15.64
C HIS A 105 -4.52 13.82 16.15
N TRP A 106 -3.25 14.26 16.16
CA TRP A 106 -2.15 13.48 16.71
C TRP A 106 -1.74 13.98 18.10
N SER A 107 -2.24 13.32 19.14
CA SER A 107 -1.94 13.63 20.56
C SER A 107 -0.69 12.92 21.11
N LEU A 108 -0.13 11.95 20.37
CA LEU A 108 1.05 11.18 20.78
C LEU A 108 2.36 11.95 20.51
N SER A 109 3.47 11.37 20.96
CA SER A 109 4.80 11.98 20.78
C SER A 109 5.15 12.19 19.29
N PRO A 110 5.97 13.20 18.96
CA PRO A 110 6.49 13.40 17.60
C PRO A 110 7.29 12.19 17.09
N LEU A 111 8.00 11.50 17.99
CA LEU A 111 8.75 10.30 17.66
C LEU A 111 7.82 9.17 17.18
N THR A 112 6.70 8.96 17.88
CA THR A 112 5.69 7.96 17.48
C THR A 112 5.09 8.31 16.11
N CYS A 113 4.87 9.60 15.82
CA CYS A 113 4.41 10.03 14.50
C CYS A 113 5.39 9.62 13.40
N LYS A 114 6.68 9.93 13.58
CA LYS A 114 7.74 9.56 12.64
C LYS A 114 7.81 8.06 12.42
N ILE A 115 7.78 7.27 13.51
CA ILE A 115 7.80 5.80 13.43
C ILE A 115 6.60 5.31 12.63
N VAL A 116 5.37 5.65 13.04
CA VAL A 116 4.14 5.15 12.38
C VAL A 116 4.08 5.59 10.91
N SER A 117 4.56 6.79 10.59
CA SER A 117 4.70 7.26 9.21
C SER A 117 5.70 6.44 8.39
N ALA A 118 6.91 6.25 8.91
CA ALA A 118 7.96 5.51 8.22
C ALA A 118 7.62 4.02 8.05
N MET A 119 6.90 3.43 9.00
CA MET A 119 6.65 2.00 9.05
C MET A 119 5.87 1.47 7.84
N ILE A 120 4.94 2.23 7.25
CA ILE A 120 4.21 1.76 6.05
C ILE A 120 5.13 1.64 4.83
N HIS A 121 6.07 2.59 4.68
CA HIS A 121 7.04 2.58 3.59
C HIS A 121 8.06 1.46 3.79
N LEU A 122 8.57 1.32 5.02
CA LEU A 122 9.48 0.25 5.41
C LEU A 122 8.84 -1.12 5.17
N HIS A 123 7.60 -1.31 5.60
CA HIS A 123 6.83 -2.53 5.38
C HIS A 123 6.68 -2.86 3.89
N MET A 124 6.22 -1.90 3.09
CA MET A 124 6.07 -2.06 1.64
C MET A 124 7.37 -2.53 0.96
N TYR A 125 8.50 -1.88 1.27
CA TYR A 125 9.79 -2.23 0.68
C TYR A 125 10.31 -3.60 1.16
N VAL A 126 10.20 -3.91 2.45
CA VAL A 126 10.63 -5.20 2.99
C VAL A 126 9.82 -6.34 2.39
N VAL A 127 8.50 -6.21 2.36
CA VAL A 127 7.60 -7.22 1.76
C VAL A 127 7.92 -7.41 0.29
N PHE A 128 8.15 -6.33 -0.47
CA PHE A 128 8.55 -6.44 -1.87
C PHE A 128 9.84 -7.24 -2.05
N VAL A 129 10.89 -6.92 -1.30
CA VAL A 129 12.18 -7.63 -1.40
C VAL A 129 12.02 -9.11 -1.00
N ILE A 130 11.23 -9.41 0.03
CA ILE A 130 10.93 -10.79 0.42
C ILE A 130 10.18 -11.53 -0.69
N TYR A 131 9.19 -10.92 -1.33
CA TYR A 131 8.48 -11.52 -2.46
C TYR A 131 9.40 -11.81 -3.65
N VAL A 132 10.26 -10.85 -4.01
CA VAL A 132 11.29 -11.03 -5.05
C VAL A 132 12.18 -12.21 -4.70
N ALA A 133 12.67 -12.29 -3.46
CA ALA A 133 13.52 -13.39 -3.00
C ALA A 133 12.82 -14.75 -3.08
N ILE A 134 11.53 -14.83 -2.69
CA ILE A 134 10.72 -16.05 -2.81
C ILE A 134 10.60 -16.46 -4.28
N LEU A 135 10.21 -15.54 -5.17
CA LEU A 135 10.00 -15.81 -6.59
C LEU A 135 11.29 -16.22 -7.31
N VAL A 136 12.40 -15.53 -7.06
CA VAL A 136 13.72 -15.86 -7.61
C VAL A 136 14.18 -17.24 -7.12
N THR A 137 13.98 -17.55 -5.84
CA THR A 137 14.32 -18.88 -5.31
C THR A 137 13.53 -19.98 -6.01
N ARG A 138 12.24 -19.76 -6.25
CA ARG A 138 11.37 -20.71 -6.97
C ARG A 138 11.75 -20.84 -8.44
N PHE A 139 12.10 -19.75 -9.08
CA PHE A 139 12.63 -19.76 -10.45
C PHE A 139 13.90 -20.61 -10.54
N VAL A 140 14.87 -20.39 -9.67
CA VAL A 140 16.12 -21.18 -9.64
C VAL A 140 15.83 -22.66 -9.39
N GLN A 141 14.91 -23.00 -8.48
CA GLN A 141 14.51 -24.40 -8.21
C GLN A 141 13.85 -25.07 -9.42
N TYR A 142 13.02 -24.34 -10.17
CA TYR A 142 12.33 -24.88 -11.35
C TYR A 142 13.32 -25.25 -12.47
N TYR A 143 14.32 -24.40 -12.73
CA TYR A 143 15.31 -24.65 -13.78
C TYR A 143 16.46 -25.55 -13.33
N LYS A 144 16.92 -25.41 -12.09
CA LYS A 144 17.98 -26.24 -11.51
C LYS A 144 17.34 -27.30 -10.61
N LYS A 145 17.14 -28.51 -11.15
CA LYS A 145 16.82 -29.74 -10.40
C LYS A 145 17.98 -30.17 -9.47
N THR A 146 18.40 -29.31 -8.56
CA THR A 146 19.60 -29.52 -7.74
C THR A 146 19.19 -29.82 -6.29
N ASP A 147 19.28 -31.09 -5.92
CA ASP A 147 19.10 -31.57 -4.54
C ASP A 147 20.36 -31.36 -3.69
N ARG A 148 21.55 -31.33 -4.30
CA ARG A 148 22.84 -31.29 -3.58
C ARG A 148 23.19 -29.94 -2.93
N MET A 149 22.41 -28.88 -3.17
CA MET A 149 22.71 -27.52 -2.67
C MET A 149 21.79 -27.09 -1.53
N GLU A 150 21.07 -28.02 -0.91
CA GLU A 150 20.10 -27.68 0.12
C GLU A 150 20.77 -26.87 1.24
N PHE A 151 21.82 -27.37 1.88
CA PHE A 151 22.55 -26.65 2.94
C PHE A 151 23.00 -25.23 2.56
N TYR A 152 23.64 -25.06 1.39
CA TYR A 152 24.10 -23.77 0.91
C TYR A 152 22.93 -22.78 0.73
N ARG A 153 21.75 -23.27 0.35
CA ARG A 153 20.53 -22.47 0.27
C ARG A 153 20.11 -21.90 1.65
N ARG A 154 20.56 -22.44 2.81
CA ARG A 154 20.32 -21.86 4.20
C ARG A 154 21.14 -20.69 4.35
N LEU A 155 22.40 -20.90 4.07
CA LEU A 155 23.35 -19.88 4.28
C LEU A 155 23.02 -18.68 3.39
N HIS A 156 22.66 -18.91 2.13
CA HIS A 156 22.21 -17.85 1.23
C HIS A 156 20.88 -17.21 1.67
N ALA A 157 19.86 -17.98 2.08
CA ALA A 157 18.58 -17.42 2.52
C ALA A 157 18.70 -16.65 3.84
N LEU A 158 19.52 -17.12 4.78
CA LEU A 158 19.82 -16.45 6.04
C LEU A 158 20.65 -15.19 5.80
N ALA A 159 21.67 -15.26 4.96
CA ALA A 159 22.47 -14.10 4.59
C ALA A 159 21.62 -13.03 3.87
N ALA A 160 20.73 -13.45 2.95
CA ALA A 160 19.78 -12.55 2.31
C ALA A 160 18.81 -11.93 3.32
N SER A 161 18.29 -12.71 4.27
CA SER A 161 17.46 -12.22 5.37
C SER A 161 18.21 -11.18 6.22
N VAL A 162 19.42 -11.48 6.68
CA VAL A 162 20.28 -10.54 7.41
C VAL A 162 20.54 -9.27 6.60
N GLY A 163 20.77 -9.41 5.29
CA GLY A 163 20.92 -8.28 4.37
C GLY A 163 19.68 -7.39 4.31
N ILE A 164 18.49 -7.98 4.15
CA ILE A 164 17.20 -7.26 4.11
C ILE A 164 16.98 -6.48 5.42
N TRP A 165 17.19 -7.10 6.57
CA TRP A 165 17.03 -6.43 7.87
C TRP A 165 18.12 -5.38 8.12
N SER A 166 19.35 -5.62 7.67
CA SER A 166 20.43 -4.62 7.75
C SER A 166 20.12 -3.38 6.91
N ILE A 167 19.62 -3.57 5.67
CA ILE A 167 19.14 -2.47 4.83
C ILE A 167 18.02 -1.73 5.53
N LEU A 168 17.11 -2.41 6.22
CA LEU A 168 16.06 -1.78 7.00
C LEU A 168 16.59 -0.89 8.12
N ILE A 169 17.63 -1.35 8.82
CA ILE A 169 18.27 -0.62 9.92
C ILE A 169 19.03 0.61 9.39
N ILE A 170 19.57 0.54 8.17
CA ILE A 170 20.33 1.65 7.56
C ILE A 170 19.41 2.67 6.88
N VAL A 171 18.44 2.20 6.10
CA VAL A 171 17.52 3.04 5.33
C VAL A 171 16.36 3.54 6.20
N GLY A 172 15.98 2.79 7.23
CA GLY A 172 14.96 3.16 8.23
C GLY A 172 15.17 4.56 8.80
N PRO A 173 16.32 4.87 9.42
CA PRO A 173 16.63 6.20 9.93
C PRO A 173 16.53 7.31 8.87
N ILE A 174 16.91 7.02 7.62
CA ILE A 174 16.79 7.99 6.51
C ILE A 174 15.31 8.27 6.23
N ILE A 175 14.47 7.24 6.17
CA ILE A 175 13.02 7.39 6.04
C ILE A 175 12.46 8.13 7.27
N LEU A 176 12.81 7.75 8.50
CA LEU A 176 12.38 8.46 9.72
C LEU A 176 12.82 9.93 9.76
N SER A 177 13.93 10.29 9.12
CA SER A 177 14.39 11.68 9.03
C SER A 177 13.57 12.52 8.06
N LYS A 178 12.97 11.89 7.05
CA LYS A 178 12.22 12.53 5.96
C LYS A 178 10.71 12.53 6.18
N TYR A 179 10.20 11.59 6.96
CA TYR A 179 8.78 11.46 7.26
C TYR A 179 8.50 11.85 8.72
N GLY A 180 7.52 12.73 8.96
CA GLY A 180 7.01 13.08 10.29
C GLY A 180 7.61 14.35 10.91
N THR A 181 8.01 15.31 10.07
CA THR A 181 8.42 16.64 10.56
C THR A 181 7.17 17.42 10.94
N LYS A 182 6.84 17.40 12.24
CA LYS A 182 5.71 18.15 12.81
C LYS A 182 5.89 19.64 12.50
N LYS A 183 5.03 20.24 11.67
CA LYS A 183 4.83 21.70 11.74
C LYS A 183 4.16 21.94 13.12
N PRO A 184 4.75 22.75 14.01
CA PRO A 184 4.27 22.91 15.40
C PRO A 184 2.81 23.32 15.52
N GLU A 185 2.25 23.94 14.48
CA GLU A 185 0.97 24.65 14.53
C GLU A 185 -0.26 23.81 14.15
N GLU A 186 -0.13 22.58 13.62
CA GLU A 186 -1.30 21.84 13.11
C GLU A 186 -1.65 20.50 13.79
N ASN A 187 -0.83 19.95 14.70
CA ASN A 187 -1.09 18.62 15.32
C ASN A 187 -1.47 17.49 14.32
N LYS A 188 -1.04 17.61 13.06
CA LYS A 188 -1.21 16.60 12.01
C LYS A 188 0.07 15.77 11.87
N CYS A 189 -0.10 14.48 11.54
CA CYS A 189 1.00 13.53 11.45
C CYS A 189 1.27 13.01 10.03
N PHE A 190 0.26 12.98 9.15
CA PHE A 190 0.37 12.40 7.81
C PHE A 190 0.22 13.39 6.64
N ASN A 191 0.86 14.56 6.75
CA ASN A 191 0.97 15.51 5.63
C ASN A 191 2.43 15.51 5.12
N PHE A 192 2.71 14.75 4.07
CA PHE A 192 4.05 14.55 3.51
C PHE A 192 4.25 15.14 2.13
N GLY A 193 3.20 15.66 1.50
CA GLY A 193 3.22 16.10 0.11
C GLY A 193 4.31 17.13 -0.19
N GLN A 194 4.59 18.03 0.76
CA GLN A 194 5.58 19.08 0.57
C GLN A 194 7.05 18.62 0.78
N GLN A 195 7.29 17.58 1.60
CA GLN A 195 8.65 17.11 1.95
C GLN A 195 9.18 16.02 1.01
N ALA A 196 8.30 15.30 0.31
CA ALA A 196 8.69 14.28 -0.66
C ALA A 196 9.29 14.85 -1.97
N ILE A 197 9.15 16.16 -2.19
CA ILE A 197 9.40 16.84 -3.47
C ILE A 197 10.72 17.66 -3.45
N GLU A 198 11.37 17.83 -2.29
CA GLU A 198 12.58 18.65 -2.18
C GLU A 198 13.88 17.87 -2.51
N GLY A 199 14.61 18.35 -3.53
CA GLY A 199 16.01 18.02 -3.81
C GLY A 199 16.29 16.53 -4.12
N SER A 200 17.35 15.97 -3.54
CA SER A 200 17.82 14.59 -3.79
C SER A 200 16.78 13.50 -3.42
N VAL A 201 15.80 13.81 -2.57
CA VAL A 201 14.73 12.89 -2.15
C VAL A 201 13.77 12.58 -3.30
N PHE A 202 13.55 13.56 -4.19
CA PHE A 202 12.73 13.39 -5.38
C PHE A 202 13.28 12.31 -6.32
N GLY A 203 14.55 12.44 -6.69
CA GLY A 203 15.24 11.50 -7.58
C GLY A 203 15.28 10.09 -7.02
N PHE A 204 15.50 9.96 -5.71
CA PHE A 204 15.49 8.65 -5.04
C PHE A 204 14.10 7.98 -5.07
N ASN A 205 13.01 8.73 -4.80
CA ASN A 205 11.66 8.18 -4.84
C ASN A 205 11.22 7.76 -6.25
N ILE A 206 11.60 8.54 -7.28
CA ILE A 206 11.36 8.16 -8.68
C ILE A 206 12.15 6.90 -9.03
N PHE A 207 13.44 6.87 -8.72
CA PHE A 207 14.30 5.71 -8.98
C PHE A 207 13.72 4.44 -8.34
N LEU A 208 13.34 4.49 -7.07
CA LEU A 208 12.72 3.35 -6.39
C LEU A 208 11.40 2.93 -7.04
N SER A 209 10.54 3.87 -7.40
CA SER A 209 9.24 3.55 -8.02
C SER A 209 9.42 2.88 -9.38
N VAL A 210 10.34 3.37 -10.21
CA VAL A 210 10.69 2.77 -11.50
C VAL A 210 11.25 1.36 -11.31
N VAL A 211 12.18 1.17 -10.37
CA VAL A 211 12.77 -0.14 -10.06
C VAL A 211 11.69 -1.14 -9.63
N ILE A 212 10.77 -0.75 -8.75
CA ILE A 212 9.71 -1.65 -8.26
C ILE A 212 8.76 -2.04 -9.39
N ILE A 213 8.35 -1.10 -10.23
CA ILE A 213 7.49 -1.37 -11.39
C ILE A 213 8.20 -2.33 -12.36
N LEU A 214 9.44 -2.02 -12.75
CA LEU A 214 10.21 -2.84 -13.69
C LEU A 214 10.43 -4.26 -13.18
N VAL A 215 10.86 -4.42 -11.92
CA VAL A 215 11.08 -5.74 -11.31
C VAL A 215 9.77 -6.51 -11.21
N SER A 216 8.67 -5.86 -10.84
CA SER A 216 7.34 -6.49 -10.80
C SER A 216 6.90 -7.01 -12.17
N CYS A 217 7.09 -6.22 -13.22
CA CYS A 217 6.80 -6.60 -14.60
C CYS A 217 7.64 -7.80 -15.05
N ILE A 218 8.96 -7.77 -14.81
CA ILE A 218 9.88 -8.86 -15.17
C ILE A 218 9.46 -10.16 -14.47
N LEU A 219 9.19 -10.11 -13.16
CA LEU A 219 8.76 -11.28 -12.39
C LEU A 219 7.41 -11.83 -12.88
N GLY A 220 6.45 -10.94 -13.19
CA GLY A 220 5.16 -11.32 -13.75
C GLY A 220 5.29 -12.06 -15.09
N VAL A 221 6.13 -11.54 -16.00
CA VAL A 221 6.42 -12.19 -17.29
C VAL A 221 7.07 -13.56 -17.09
N ILE A 222 8.07 -13.66 -16.22
CA ILE A 222 8.76 -14.93 -15.93
C ILE A 222 7.78 -15.98 -15.40
N VAL A 223 6.96 -15.64 -14.40
CA VAL A 223 5.96 -16.57 -13.84
C VAL A 223 4.92 -16.96 -14.89
N GLY A 224 4.48 -16.01 -15.73
CA GLY A 224 3.57 -16.27 -16.84
C GLY A 224 4.13 -17.26 -17.86
N ILE A 225 5.40 -17.10 -18.25
CA ILE A 225 6.09 -18.02 -19.17
C ILE A 225 6.21 -19.42 -18.57
N ILE A 226 6.57 -19.53 -17.28
CA ILE A 226 6.66 -20.82 -16.59
C ILE A 226 5.29 -21.50 -16.58
N LEU A 227 4.23 -20.78 -16.17
CA LEU A 227 2.87 -21.31 -16.15
C LEU A 227 2.43 -21.79 -17.53
N TYR A 228 2.64 -20.97 -18.56
CA TYR A 228 2.32 -21.33 -19.94
C TYR A 228 3.07 -22.60 -20.38
N SER A 229 4.35 -22.71 -20.03
CA SER A 229 5.17 -23.88 -20.33
C SER A 229 4.65 -25.15 -19.64
N LEU A 230 4.23 -25.05 -18.37
CA LEU A 230 3.61 -26.17 -17.65
C LEU A 230 2.26 -26.59 -18.28
N ILE A 231 1.40 -25.63 -18.61
CA ILE A 231 0.09 -25.91 -19.24
C ILE A 231 0.31 -26.58 -20.59
N LYS A 232 1.25 -26.09 -21.41
CA LYS A 232 1.58 -26.68 -22.71
C LYS A 232 2.15 -28.09 -22.58
N LYS A 233 2.98 -28.35 -21.56
CA LYS A 233 3.63 -29.65 -21.35
C LYS A 233 2.70 -30.72 -20.81
N TYR A 234 1.85 -30.38 -19.84
CA TYR A 234 1.04 -31.35 -19.10
C TYR A 234 -0.46 -31.29 -19.44
N GLY A 235 -0.92 -30.29 -20.19
CA GLY A 235 -2.32 -30.15 -20.60
C GLY A 235 -3.29 -30.20 -19.41
N ALA A 236 -4.39 -30.94 -19.54
CA ALA A 236 -5.37 -31.12 -18.47
C ALA A 236 -4.79 -31.86 -17.24
N ALA A 237 -3.74 -32.67 -17.40
CA ALA A 237 -3.05 -33.36 -16.31
C ALA A 237 -2.13 -32.45 -15.48
N CYS A 238 -1.95 -31.18 -15.89
CA CYS A 238 -1.16 -30.20 -15.16
C CYS A 238 -1.65 -30.02 -13.71
N ARG A 239 -2.97 -30.10 -13.50
CA ARG A 239 -3.59 -29.93 -12.17
C ARG A 239 -3.23 -31.03 -11.17
N ASN A 240 -2.74 -32.18 -11.63
CA ASN A 240 -2.28 -33.27 -10.76
C ASN A 240 -0.78 -33.15 -10.43
N GLN A 241 -0.07 -32.21 -11.03
CA GLN A 241 1.37 -32.03 -10.78
C GLN A 241 1.59 -31.16 -9.55
N GLN A 242 2.40 -31.63 -8.61
CA GLN A 242 2.82 -30.84 -7.44
C GLN A 242 3.54 -29.55 -7.84
N GLU A 243 4.25 -29.57 -8.98
CA GLU A 243 4.89 -28.39 -9.58
C GLU A 243 3.86 -27.31 -9.95
N PHE A 244 2.70 -27.68 -10.48
CA PHE A 244 1.64 -26.73 -10.84
C PHE A 244 1.08 -26.00 -9.61
N TRP A 245 0.79 -26.74 -8.55
CA TRP A 245 0.32 -26.16 -7.28
C TRP A 245 1.36 -25.26 -6.61
N ALA A 246 2.65 -25.63 -6.71
CA ALA A 246 3.74 -24.77 -6.28
C ALA A 246 3.77 -23.46 -7.08
N GLN A 247 3.53 -23.50 -8.39
CA GLN A 247 3.45 -22.28 -9.24
C GLN A 247 2.19 -21.45 -8.98
N MET A 248 1.05 -22.05 -8.64
CA MET A 248 -0.17 -21.30 -8.27
C MET A 248 0.03 -20.40 -7.05
N ARG A 249 0.89 -20.79 -6.11
CA ARG A 249 1.27 -19.93 -4.97
C ARG A 249 2.09 -18.72 -5.42
N ASN A 250 2.96 -18.89 -6.42
CA ASN A 250 3.75 -17.79 -7.00
C ASN A 250 2.84 -16.79 -7.75
N ILE A 251 1.83 -17.28 -8.48
CA ILE A 251 0.83 -16.44 -9.15
C ILE A 251 0.09 -15.57 -8.14
N ASN A 252 -0.28 -16.12 -6.98
CA ASN A 252 -0.93 -15.35 -5.93
C ASN A 252 -0.05 -14.18 -5.46
N LEU A 253 1.24 -14.42 -5.23
CA LEU A 253 2.19 -13.36 -4.87
C LEU A 253 2.30 -12.29 -5.96
N ILE A 254 2.36 -12.69 -7.24
CA ILE A 254 2.37 -11.75 -8.37
C ILE A 254 1.08 -10.92 -8.40
N ILE A 255 -0.09 -11.53 -8.27
CA ILE A 255 -1.38 -10.83 -8.23
C ILE A 255 -1.38 -9.78 -7.11
N ILE A 256 -0.89 -10.15 -5.93
CA ILE A 256 -0.78 -9.23 -4.78
C ILE A 256 0.17 -8.07 -5.08
N ILE A 257 1.33 -8.32 -5.70
CA ILE A 257 2.25 -7.26 -6.13
C ILE A 257 1.56 -6.30 -7.11
N PHE A 258 0.90 -6.83 -8.14
CA PHE A 258 0.26 -6.02 -9.18
C PHE A 258 -0.96 -5.24 -8.71
N ILE A 259 -1.72 -5.76 -7.73
CA ILE A 259 -2.89 -5.08 -7.19
C ILE A 259 -2.50 -4.12 -6.06
N CYS A 260 -1.55 -4.50 -5.20
CA CYS A 260 -1.28 -3.75 -3.98
C CYS A 260 -0.11 -2.75 -4.13
N LEU A 261 0.93 -3.07 -4.89
CA LEU A 261 2.15 -2.25 -4.95
C LEU A 261 2.23 -1.41 -6.23
N VAL A 262 1.99 -2.02 -7.39
CA VAL A 262 2.15 -1.34 -8.69
C VAL A 262 1.27 -0.09 -8.81
N PRO A 263 -0.02 -0.09 -8.42
CA PRO A 263 -0.87 1.09 -8.57
C PRO A 263 -0.37 2.27 -7.74
N TYR A 264 0.13 2.02 -6.54
CA TYR A 264 0.74 3.06 -5.71
C TYR A 264 1.99 3.64 -6.36
N HIS A 265 2.90 2.81 -6.88
CA HIS A 265 4.12 3.32 -7.52
C HIS A 265 3.85 4.05 -8.84
N LEU A 266 2.86 3.62 -9.61
CA LEU A 266 2.39 4.34 -10.80
C LEU A 266 1.80 5.70 -10.41
N PHE A 267 0.91 5.71 -9.41
CA PHE A 267 0.32 6.94 -8.91
C PHE A 267 1.36 7.87 -8.30
N ARG A 268 2.31 7.34 -7.55
CA ARG A 268 3.41 8.10 -6.94
C ARG A 268 4.33 8.71 -8.00
N PHE A 269 4.66 7.97 -9.05
CA PHE A 269 5.42 8.50 -10.19
C PHE A 269 4.66 9.66 -10.86
N TYR A 270 3.35 9.50 -11.06
CA TYR A 270 2.49 10.56 -11.60
C TYR A 270 2.42 11.77 -10.66
N TYR A 271 2.13 11.56 -9.38
CA TYR A 271 2.04 12.58 -8.33
C TYR A 271 3.33 13.41 -8.21
N LEU A 272 4.49 12.76 -8.27
CA LEU A 272 5.78 13.44 -8.23
C LEU A 272 6.02 14.30 -9.49
N THR A 273 5.47 13.92 -10.64
CA THR A 273 5.69 14.64 -11.91
C THR A 273 4.62 15.70 -12.21
N HIS A 274 3.42 15.60 -11.63
CA HIS A 274 2.27 16.46 -11.93
C HIS A 274 1.57 16.92 -10.64
N THR A 275 1.80 18.20 -10.30
CA THR A 275 1.05 19.11 -9.39
C THR A 275 0.50 18.59 -8.04
N GLN A 276 0.72 19.42 -7.02
CA GLN A 276 0.68 19.14 -5.56
C GLN A 276 -0.72 18.89 -4.94
N ASP A 277 -1.80 18.78 -5.72
CA ASP A 277 -3.18 18.82 -5.19
C ASP A 277 -3.77 17.45 -4.81
N MET A 278 -3.00 16.35 -4.96
CA MET A 278 -3.51 14.96 -4.83
C MET A 278 -2.94 14.20 -3.62
N GLU A 279 -2.64 14.88 -2.52
CA GLU A 279 -2.06 14.27 -1.30
C GLU A 279 -3.00 13.23 -0.66
N GLU A 280 -4.30 13.52 -0.58
CA GLU A 280 -5.29 12.60 0.00
C GLU A 280 -5.40 11.30 -0.81
N SER A 281 -5.39 11.41 -2.14
CA SER A 281 -5.36 10.26 -3.05
C SER A 281 -4.08 9.44 -2.88
N ASN A 282 -2.92 10.08 -2.72
CA ASN A 282 -1.64 9.39 -2.48
C ASN A 282 -1.70 8.53 -1.21
N GLU A 283 -2.27 9.04 -0.12
CA GLU A 283 -2.44 8.27 1.13
C GLU A 283 -3.39 7.09 0.94
N VAL A 284 -4.46 7.24 0.16
CA VAL A 284 -5.37 6.11 -0.17
C VAL A 284 -4.62 5.04 -0.96
N PHE A 285 -3.89 5.39 -2.02
CA PHE A 285 -3.07 4.41 -2.77
C PHE A 285 -2.00 3.77 -1.88
N LEU A 286 -1.37 4.54 -1.00
CA LEU A 286 -0.39 4.01 -0.05
C LEU A 286 -1.05 3.01 0.91
N SER A 287 -2.28 3.26 1.37
CA SER A 287 -3.02 2.33 2.23
C SER A 287 -3.36 1.01 1.52
N ILE A 288 -3.59 1.02 0.20
CA ILE A 288 -3.84 -0.20 -0.59
C ILE A 288 -2.63 -1.16 -0.52
N THR A 289 -1.40 -0.63 -0.45
CA THR A 289 -0.19 -1.47 -0.31
C THR A 289 -0.22 -2.36 0.94
N THR A 290 -0.98 -1.97 1.96
CA THR A 290 -1.08 -2.69 3.23
C THR A 290 -1.96 -3.94 3.16
N LEU A 291 -2.76 -4.07 2.10
CA LEU A 291 -3.50 -5.29 1.78
C LEU A 291 -2.58 -6.48 1.49
N THR A 292 -1.28 -6.24 1.28
CA THR A 292 -0.27 -7.29 1.30
C THR A 292 -0.29 -8.13 2.58
N CYS A 293 -0.77 -7.61 3.71
CA CYS A 293 -0.92 -8.39 4.95
C CYS A 293 -1.98 -9.50 4.86
N THR A 294 -2.83 -9.48 3.84
CA THR A 294 -3.85 -10.50 3.59
C THR A 294 -3.31 -11.70 2.79
N ASP A 295 -2.06 -11.62 2.32
CA ASP A 295 -1.40 -12.65 1.52
C ASP A 295 -1.40 -14.01 2.23
N MET A 296 -1.18 -14.03 3.54
CA MET A 296 -1.20 -15.23 4.37
C MET A 296 -2.55 -15.96 4.29
N LEU A 297 -3.66 -15.22 4.33
CA LEU A 297 -4.99 -15.81 4.18
C LEU A 297 -5.19 -16.38 2.79
N LEU A 298 -4.77 -15.68 1.74
CA LEU A 298 -4.93 -16.13 0.36
C LEU A 298 -4.05 -17.35 0.04
N ILE A 299 -2.88 -17.46 0.66
CA ILE A 299 -1.99 -18.61 0.54
C ILE A 299 -2.62 -19.85 1.21
N PHE A 300 -3.26 -19.70 2.38
CA PHE A 300 -3.77 -20.83 3.15
C PHE A 300 -5.21 -21.25 2.85
N THR A 301 -6.12 -20.33 2.53
CA THR A 301 -7.48 -20.67 2.10
C THR A 301 -7.45 -21.59 0.88
N LYS A 302 -6.49 -21.36 -0.03
CA LYS A 302 -6.23 -22.29 -1.13
C LYS A 302 -5.70 -23.64 -0.63
N MET A 303 -4.69 -23.70 0.25
CA MET A 303 -4.24 -24.98 0.83
C MET A 303 -5.34 -25.78 1.56
N GLY A 304 -6.23 -25.13 2.30
CA GLY A 304 -7.30 -25.78 3.07
C GLY A 304 -8.42 -26.37 2.20
N ILE A 305 -8.80 -25.69 1.11
CA ILE A 305 -9.74 -26.24 0.13
C ILE A 305 -9.16 -27.53 -0.51
N PHE A 306 -7.84 -27.61 -0.70
CA PHE A 306 -7.22 -28.79 -1.29
C PHE A 306 -7.08 -29.98 -0.32
N GLN A 307 -6.91 -29.72 0.98
CA GLN A 307 -6.92 -30.81 1.97
C GLN A 307 -8.32 -31.44 2.15
N VAL A 308 -9.39 -30.66 1.96
CA VAL A 308 -10.78 -31.13 1.98
C VAL A 308 -11.16 -31.85 0.68
N CYS A 309 -10.54 -31.52 -0.45
CA CYS A 309 -10.78 -32.17 -1.74
C CYS A 309 -9.95 -33.44 -1.99
N GLY A 310 -9.19 -33.95 -1.02
CA GLY A 310 -8.57 -35.29 -1.10
C GLY A 310 -7.72 -35.53 -2.35
N PHE A 311 -6.78 -34.62 -2.63
CA PHE A 311 -5.70 -34.81 -3.61
C PHE A 311 -4.34 -34.86 -2.94
#